data_AF-A0A925BV98-F1
#
_entry.id   AF-A0A925BV98-F1
#
_cell.length_a   1.000
_cell.length_b   1.000
_cell.length_c   1.000
_cell.angle_alpha   90.00
_cell.angle_beta   90.00
_cell.angle_gamma   90.00
#
_symmetry.space_group_name_H-M   'P 1'
#
loop_
_entity.id
_entity.type
_entity.pdbx_description
1 polymer ?
#
loop_
_entity_poly.entity_id
_entity_poly.type
_entity_poly.pdbx_seq_one_letter_code
_entity_poly.pdbx_strand_id
1 'polypeptide(L)'
;MLRSFLLVALTTAASGAFSQAVTERPVVYQVASMKNVGIKEKIEFRKVNDTTLTMDIYYPPAFDKKKNFPVVVFNNGVGVPEIPQWRVYRDWAKLMAAHGMIAVNYQSRRGNSLGDSEALIDYLVQHSRELNIDAEKIGIWTCSANARVGMRLANKSRPENIRALVVYYGGPDSLGRLRQDLPTLIVRAGLDAQYLNMSIENFVEQSLKQDTRLELVNFLEGIHAFDIYTNTNESKAIIIRTIEFMKANLEHPVPLQKSWTLTNRNFMWMIMNNQLEDALSEFRKARATYRADSTFQPFYNGVIREDVLNTNAYWLLRNQRQQQALEVFKLIVESYPESPNAYDGLSDAYETLGDKAAALSHAEKTLQKLETAQNLNDQLKERIRKNASEKVARLKSGS
;
A
#
# COMPACT_ATOMS: atom_id res chain seq x y z
N MET A 1 -15.25 -2.00 29.49
CA MET A 1 -16.21 -2.91 28.82
C MET A 1 -16.33 -2.39 27.39
N LEU A 2 -15.84 -3.02 26.32
CA LEU A 2 -16.10 -4.37 25.82
C LEU A 2 -14.77 -5.05 25.41
N ARG A 3 -14.47 -6.18 26.03
CA ARG A 3 -13.71 -7.28 25.43
C ARG A 3 -14.72 -8.11 24.65
N SER A 4 -14.43 -8.42 23.38
CA SER A 4 -14.87 -9.62 22.63
C SER A 4 -14.71 -9.36 21.13
N PHE A 5 -13.50 -9.57 20.60
CA PHE A 5 -13.35 -9.89 19.18
C PHE A 5 -13.34 -11.41 19.07
N LEU A 6 -14.36 -11.91 18.39
CA LEU A 6 -14.69 -13.30 18.17
C LEU A 6 -13.48 -14.08 17.62
N LEU A 7 -12.93 -14.95 18.44
CA LEU A 7 -12.11 -16.08 18.02
C LEU A 7 -13.10 -17.13 17.50
N VAL A 8 -13.32 -17.23 16.19
CA VAL A 8 -14.08 -18.36 15.66
C VAL A 8 -13.16 -19.57 15.68
N ALA A 9 -13.33 -20.35 16.75
CA ALA A 9 -12.99 -21.75 16.78
C ALA A 9 -13.83 -22.46 15.70
N LEU A 10 -13.17 -22.92 14.65
CA LEU A 10 -13.71 -23.98 13.79
C LEU A 10 -13.93 -25.21 14.67
N THR A 11 -15.16 -25.71 14.69
CA THR A 11 -15.54 -26.94 15.41
C THR A 11 -14.68 -28.13 14.94
N THR A 12 -14.24 -28.94 15.89
CA THR A 12 -13.08 -29.85 15.83
C THR A 12 -13.22 -31.06 14.90
N ALA A 13 -14.41 -31.35 14.36
CA ALA A 13 -14.62 -32.48 13.44
C ALA A 13 -14.51 -32.07 11.95
N ALA A 14 -15.00 -30.89 11.59
CA ALA A 14 -14.90 -30.37 10.21
C ALA A 14 -13.51 -29.79 9.91
N SER A 15 -12.81 -29.27 10.93
CA SER A 15 -11.45 -28.76 10.79
C SER A 15 -10.42 -29.85 10.50
N GLY A 16 -10.61 -31.08 10.99
CA GLY A 16 -9.69 -32.20 10.74
C GLY A 16 -9.66 -32.66 9.28
N ALA A 17 -10.83 -32.85 8.66
CA ALA A 17 -10.94 -33.28 7.26
C ALA A 17 -10.58 -32.18 6.25
N PHE A 18 -10.91 -30.91 6.54
CA PHE A 18 -10.49 -29.77 5.71
C PHE A 18 -8.97 -29.54 5.83
N SER A 19 -8.39 -29.67 7.02
CA SER A 19 -6.95 -29.51 7.28
C SER A 19 -6.11 -30.55 6.53
N GLN A 20 -6.47 -31.84 6.62
CA GLN A 20 -5.71 -32.91 5.96
C GLN A 20 -5.79 -32.83 4.42
N ALA A 21 -6.89 -32.31 3.87
CA ALA A 21 -7.05 -32.15 2.43
C ALA A 21 -6.18 -31.02 1.83
N VAL A 22 -5.88 -29.95 2.58
CA VAL A 22 -5.05 -28.83 2.09
C VAL A 22 -3.57 -29.20 2.05
N THR A 23 -3.10 -30.03 2.98
CA THR A 23 -1.67 -30.36 3.12
C THR A 23 -1.15 -31.32 2.05
N GLU A 24 -2.02 -32.07 1.38
CA GLU A 24 -1.63 -33.12 0.42
C GLU A 24 -1.99 -32.80 -1.03
N ARG A 25 -2.89 -31.82 -1.26
CA ARG A 25 -3.33 -31.48 -2.61
C ARG A 25 -2.27 -30.70 -3.39
N PRO A 26 -2.08 -31.03 -4.67
CA PRO A 26 -1.21 -30.26 -5.53
C PRO A 26 -1.88 -28.97 -6.00
N VAL A 27 -1.07 -28.00 -6.39
CA VAL A 27 -1.55 -26.82 -7.12
C VAL A 27 -2.16 -27.28 -8.46
N VAL A 28 -3.30 -26.70 -8.85
CA VAL A 28 -4.09 -27.12 -10.03
C VAL A 28 -3.40 -26.82 -11.37
N TYR A 29 -2.37 -25.96 -11.35
CA TYR A 29 -1.49 -25.68 -12.47
C TYR A 29 -0.08 -26.23 -12.18
N GLN A 30 0.38 -27.15 -13.02
CA GLN A 30 1.72 -27.73 -12.93
C GLN A 30 2.39 -27.72 -14.30
N VAL A 31 3.72 -27.61 -14.29
CA VAL A 31 4.54 -27.66 -15.50
C VAL A 31 5.59 -28.76 -15.38
N ALA A 32 5.96 -29.37 -16.51
CA ALA A 32 6.87 -30.51 -16.52
C ALA A 32 8.25 -30.21 -15.91
N SER A 33 8.72 -28.96 -15.98
CA SER A 33 10.01 -28.52 -15.43
C SER A 33 10.06 -28.50 -13.89
N MET A 34 8.91 -28.56 -13.19
CA MET A 34 8.87 -28.66 -11.72
C MET A 34 9.60 -29.90 -11.19
N LYS A 35 9.68 -30.98 -11.98
CA LYS A 35 10.40 -32.21 -11.62
C LYS A 35 11.93 -32.05 -11.62
N ASN A 36 12.43 -31.00 -12.25
CA ASN A 36 13.85 -30.70 -12.40
C ASN A 36 14.32 -29.59 -11.45
N VAL A 37 13.45 -29.11 -10.55
CA VAL A 37 13.80 -28.08 -9.56
C VAL A 37 14.78 -28.67 -8.55
N GLY A 38 15.92 -28.01 -8.35
CA GLY A 38 16.86 -28.37 -7.30
C GLY A 38 16.33 -27.95 -5.94
N ILE A 39 16.43 -28.79 -4.92
CA ILE A 39 15.92 -28.47 -3.57
C ILE A 39 17.04 -28.69 -2.56
N LYS A 40 17.26 -27.71 -1.68
CA LYS A 40 18.03 -27.90 -0.44
C LYS A 40 17.09 -27.68 0.73
N GLU A 41 16.91 -28.72 1.53
CA GLU A 41 15.95 -28.72 2.63
C GLU A 41 16.66 -28.50 3.97
N LYS A 42 15.91 -28.01 4.95
CA LYS A 42 16.32 -27.88 6.36
C LYS A 42 17.58 -27.03 6.58
N ILE A 43 17.74 -25.95 5.81
CA ILE A 43 18.80 -24.97 6.06
C ILE A 43 18.43 -24.18 7.31
N GLU A 44 19.29 -24.21 8.33
CA GLU A 44 19.10 -23.42 9.54
C GLU A 44 19.30 -21.93 9.23
N PHE A 45 18.30 -21.11 9.55
CA PHE A 45 18.38 -19.65 9.37
C PHE A 45 18.29 -18.87 10.68
N ARG A 46 17.73 -19.49 11.72
CA ARG A 46 17.58 -18.85 13.04
C ARG A 46 17.56 -19.88 14.16
N LYS A 47 18.23 -19.57 15.26
CA LYS A 47 18.07 -20.28 16.53
C LYS A 47 17.56 -19.33 17.60
N VAL A 48 16.52 -19.72 18.32
CA VAL A 48 15.97 -18.96 19.46
C VAL A 48 15.74 -19.91 20.62
N ASN A 49 16.51 -19.73 21.69
CA ASN A 49 16.61 -20.69 22.79
C ASN A 49 16.90 -22.09 22.23
N ASP A 50 16.07 -23.08 22.58
CA ASP A 50 16.20 -24.47 22.12
C ASP A 50 15.48 -24.75 20.79
N THR A 51 14.88 -23.74 20.16
CA THR A 51 14.20 -23.89 18.86
C THR A 51 15.08 -23.43 17.72
N THR A 52 15.45 -24.36 16.83
CA THR A 52 16.06 -24.04 15.54
C THR A 52 14.97 -23.97 14.47
N LEU A 53 14.91 -22.85 13.76
CA LEU A 53 14.04 -22.65 12.62
C LEU A 53 14.81 -22.90 11.32
N THR A 54 14.17 -23.64 10.43
CA THR A 54 14.76 -24.04 9.16
C THR A 54 13.96 -23.51 7.97
N MET A 55 14.62 -23.46 6.82
CA MET A 55 14.04 -23.14 5.52
C MET A 55 14.41 -24.18 4.47
N ASP A 56 13.55 -24.31 3.47
CA ASP A 56 13.78 -25.07 2.25
C ASP A 56 13.90 -24.09 1.09
N ILE A 57 14.95 -24.24 0.28
CA ILE A 57 15.23 -23.40 -0.88
C ILE A 57 15.14 -24.21 -2.17
N TYR A 58 14.46 -23.64 -3.15
CA TYR A 58 14.12 -24.25 -4.43
C TYR A 58 14.82 -23.46 -5.54
N TYR A 59 15.70 -24.13 -6.28
CA TYR A 59 16.52 -23.54 -7.32
C TYR A 59 15.96 -23.85 -8.72
N PRO A 60 16.00 -22.89 -9.66
CA PRO A 60 15.54 -23.11 -11.02
C PRO A 60 16.22 -24.31 -11.71
N PRO A 61 15.54 -25.01 -12.63
CA PRO A 61 16.15 -26.09 -13.41
C PRO A 61 17.41 -25.65 -14.19
N ALA A 62 17.43 -24.39 -14.65
CA ALA A 62 18.57 -23.79 -15.34
C ALA A 62 19.48 -22.99 -14.38
N PHE A 63 19.65 -23.49 -13.14
CA PHE A 63 20.46 -22.83 -12.12
C PHE A 63 21.94 -22.74 -12.53
N ASP A 64 22.52 -21.55 -12.35
CA ASP A 64 23.91 -21.25 -12.64
C ASP A 64 24.53 -20.54 -11.43
N LYS A 65 25.52 -21.17 -10.79
CA LYS A 65 26.21 -20.63 -9.61
C LYS A 65 26.96 -19.32 -9.87
N LYS A 66 27.11 -18.90 -11.13
CA LYS A 66 27.71 -17.61 -11.50
C LYS A 66 26.70 -16.47 -11.56
N LYS A 67 25.41 -16.77 -11.45
CA LYS A 67 24.32 -15.78 -11.50
C LYS A 67 23.66 -15.65 -10.13
N ASN A 68 23.08 -14.48 -9.90
CA ASN A 68 22.16 -14.24 -8.80
C ASN A 68 20.74 -14.22 -9.35
N PHE A 69 19.83 -14.86 -8.63
CA PHE A 69 18.44 -15.00 -9.04
C PHE A 69 17.52 -14.21 -8.10
N PRO A 70 16.43 -13.62 -8.61
CA PRO A 70 15.37 -13.10 -7.75
C PRO A 70 14.80 -14.21 -6.88
N VAL A 71 14.29 -13.86 -5.69
CA VAL A 71 13.75 -14.82 -4.72
C VAL A 71 12.29 -14.53 -4.38
N VAL A 72 11.47 -15.57 -4.32
CA VAL A 72 10.08 -15.51 -3.83
C VAL A 72 9.97 -16.24 -2.50
N VAL A 73 9.61 -15.52 -1.45
CA VAL A 73 9.36 -16.07 -0.11
C VAL A 73 7.88 -16.38 0.03
N PHE A 74 7.59 -17.64 0.33
CA PHE A 74 6.24 -18.10 0.66
C PHE A 74 6.01 -17.94 2.16
N ASN A 75 5.29 -16.88 2.51
CA ASN A 75 5.15 -16.42 3.88
C ASN A 75 4.42 -17.46 4.77
N ASN A 76 5.10 -17.84 5.86
CA ASN A 76 4.51 -18.54 7.00
C ASN A 76 4.14 -17.51 8.07
N GLY A 77 3.02 -16.84 7.86
CA GLY A 77 2.52 -15.79 8.73
C GLY A 77 1.76 -16.30 9.95
N VAL A 78 1.21 -17.52 9.89
CA VAL A 78 0.47 -18.11 11.01
C VAL A 78 1.39 -18.74 12.06
N GLY A 79 2.63 -19.09 11.70
CA GLY A 79 3.57 -19.72 12.62
C GLY A 79 3.32 -21.21 12.81
N VAL A 80 2.92 -21.91 11.75
CA VAL A 80 2.73 -23.37 11.74
C VAL A 80 4.02 -24.00 11.19
N PRO A 81 4.81 -24.73 12.00
CA PRO A 81 6.12 -25.27 11.59
C PRO A 81 6.07 -26.25 10.42
N GLU A 82 4.91 -26.86 10.16
CA GLU A 82 4.72 -27.87 9.13
C GLU A 82 4.41 -27.27 7.75
N ILE A 83 4.10 -25.96 7.65
CA ILE A 83 3.76 -25.31 6.37
C ILE A 83 4.77 -25.58 5.24
N PRO A 84 6.11 -25.54 5.47
CA PRO A 84 7.08 -25.88 4.43
C PRO A 84 6.94 -27.29 3.86
N GLN A 85 6.38 -28.22 4.65
CA GLN A 85 6.16 -29.61 4.27
C GLN A 85 4.84 -29.83 3.53
N TRP A 86 3.91 -28.87 3.60
CA TRP A 86 2.62 -28.98 2.93
C TRP A 86 2.80 -28.96 1.42
N ARG A 87 2.10 -29.88 0.74
CA ARG A 87 2.22 -30.09 -0.70
C ARG A 87 1.95 -28.82 -1.50
N VAL A 88 0.93 -28.05 -1.14
CA VAL A 88 0.59 -26.78 -1.79
C VAL A 88 1.75 -25.78 -1.76
N TYR A 89 2.46 -25.63 -0.63
CA TYR A 89 3.61 -24.74 -0.51
C TYR A 89 4.82 -25.25 -1.28
N ARG A 90 5.07 -26.58 -1.26
CA ARG A 90 6.16 -27.18 -2.06
C ARG A 90 5.92 -27.04 -3.56
N ASP A 91 4.68 -27.23 -4.01
CA ASP A 91 4.31 -27.10 -5.41
C ASP A 91 4.37 -25.65 -5.89
N TRP A 92 3.88 -24.69 -5.10
CA TRP A 92 4.05 -23.28 -5.41
C TRP A 92 5.53 -22.85 -5.50
N ALA A 93 6.37 -23.31 -4.56
CA ALA A 93 7.81 -23.04 -4.59
C ALA A 93 8.49 -23.67 -5.83
N LYS A 94 8.18 -24.92 -6.14
CA LYS A 94 8.64 -25.57 -7.39
C LYS A 94 8.14 -24.85 -8.62
N LEU A 95 6.91 -24.34 -8.61
CA LEU A 95 6.33 -23.64 -9.75
C LEU A 95 7.05 -22.30 -10.00
N MET A 96 7.40 -21.53 -8.96
CA MET A 96 8.25 -20.33 -9.13
C MET A 96 9.65 -20.69 -9.62
N ALA A 97 10.27 -21.72 -9.05
CA ALA A 97 11.58 -22.22 -9.46
C ALA A 97 11.59 -22.67 -10.93
N ALA A 98 10.56 -23.39 -11.36
CA ALA A 98 10.37 -23.79 -12.74
C ALA A 98 10.30 -22.59 -13.72
N HIS A 99 9.97 -21.39 -13.22
CA HIS A 99 9.90 -20.14 -14.00
C HIS A 99 11.08 -19.18 -13.75
N GLY A 100 12.19 -19.69 -13.20
CA GLY A 100 13.47 -18.96 -13.17
C GLY A 100 13.73 -18.11 -11.92
N MET A 101 12.89 -18.21 -10.89
CA MET A 101 13.07 -17.51 -9.61
C MET A 101 13.48 -18.50 -8.52
N ILE A 102 14.38 -18.16 -7.61
CA ILE A 102 14.56 -18.96 -6.40
C ILE A 102 13.28 -18.86 -5.56
N ALA A 103 12.88 -19.95 -4.90
CA ALA A 103 11.76 -19.91 -3.94
C ALA A 103 12.19 -20.42 -2.57
N VAL A 104 11.58 -19.85 -1.52
CA VAL A 104 11.88 -20.18 -0.12
C VAL A 104 10.59 -20.47 0.64
N ASN A 105 10.52 -21.65 1.24
CA ASN A 105 9.55 -22.01 2.28
C ASN A 105 10.29 -22.05 3.62
N TYR A 106 9.67 -21.63 4.72
CA TYR A 106 10.36 -21.58 6.02
C TYR A 106 9.44 -21.81 7.22
N GLN A 107 10.06 -22.23 8.31
CA GLN A 107 9.41 -22.37 9.60
C GLN A 107 9.37 -21.02 10.31
N SER A 108 8.24 -20.72 10.95
CA SER A 108 8.11 -19.58 11.85
C SER A 108 7.31 -19.99 13.09
N ARG A 109 7.49 -19.28 14.20
CA ARG A 109 6.86 -19.63 15.46
C ARG A 109 5.51 -18.95 15.61
N ARG A 110 4.52 -19.70 16.10
CA ARG A 110 3.22 -19.16 16.47
C ARG A 110 3.40 -18.05 17.52
N GLY A 111 2.76 -16.91 17.28
CA GLY A 111 2.87 -15.73 18.14
C GLY A 111 4.10 -14.84 17.89
N ASN A 112 5.09 -15.29 17.11
CA ASN A 112 6.26 -14.47 16.73
C ASN A 112 6.61 -14.54 15.24
N SER A 113 5.63 -14.87 14.39
CA SER A 113 5.84 -15.10 12.97
C SER A 113 6.36 -13.87 12.21
N LEU A 114 5.98 -12.64 12.58
CA LEU A 114 6.54 -11.43 11.96
C LEU A 114 8.05 -11.32 12.21
N GLY A 115 8.48 -11.41 13.47
CA GLY A 115 9.90 -11.32 13.81
C GLY A 115 10.73 -12.46 13.22
N ASP A 116 10.16 -13.66 13.07
CA ASP A 116 10.81 -14.79 12.37
C ASP A 116 10.88 -14.58 10.86
N SER A 117 9.87 -13.95 10.26
CA SER A 117 9.88 -13.58 8.84
C SER A 117 10.90 -12.49 8.55
N GLU A 118 11.02 -11.49 9.42
CA GLU A 118 12.07 -10.46 9.32
C GLU A 118 13.47 -11.07 9.42
N ALA A 119 13.69 -11.98 10.36
CA ALA A 119 14.96 -12.70 10.49
C ALA A 119 15.28 -13.57 9.27
N LEU A 120 14.28 -14.16 8.61
CA LEU A 120 14.49 -14.86 7.34
C LEU A 120 14.96 -13.88 6.26
N ILE A 121 14.29 -12.73 6.09
CA ILE A 121 14.71 -11.74 5.09
C ILE A 121 16.16 -11.29 5.35
N ASP A 122 16.50 -11.00 6.62
CA ASP A 122 17.84 -10.63 7.03
C ASP A 122 18.86 -11.72 6.70
N TYR A 123 18.53 -12.99 6.95
CA TYR A 123 19.37 -14.13 6.60
C TYR A 123 19.59 -14.22 5.09
N LEU A 124 18.53 -14.12 4.28
CA LEU A 124 18.63 -14.18 2.81
C LEU A 124 19.51 -13.04 2.26
N VAL A 125 19.42 -11.84 2.84
CA VAL A 125 20.25 -10.70 2.45
C VAL A 125 21.71 -10.95 2.83
N GLN A 126 21.98 -11.36 4.07
CA GLN A 126 23.34 -11.61 4.58
C GLN A 126 24.05 -12.75 3.83
N HIS A 127 23.32 -13.81 3.49
CA HIS A 127 23.84 -15.00 2.80
C HIS A 127 23.59 -14.99 1.29
N SER A 128 23.21 -13.84 0.71
CA SER A 128 22.80 -13.72 -0.69
C SER A 128 23.81 -14.29 -1.69
N ARG A 129 25.12 -14.04 -1.48
CA ARG A 129 26.20 -14.59 -2.32
C ARG A 129 26.29 -16.11 -2.24
N GLU A 130 26.15 -16.67 -1.05
CA GLU A 130 26.24 -18.13 -0.80
C GLU A 130 25.03 -18.88 -1.37
N LEU A 131 23.88 -18.21 -1.38
CA LEU A 131 22.61 -18.74 -1.86
C LEU A 131 22.32 -18.41 -3.33
N ASN A 132 23.19 -17.66 -4.02
CA ASN A 132 22.97 -17.17 -5.38
C ASN A 132 21.67 -16.35 -5.54
N ILE A 133 21.34 -15.56 -4.52
CA ILE A 133 20.14 -14.70 -4.47
C ILE A 133 20.54 -13.27 -4.79
N ASP A 134 19.71 -12.59 -5.57
CA ASP A 134 19.73 -11.14 -5.70
C ASP A 134 18.92 -10.52 -4.54
N ALA A 135 19.64 -10.04 -3.52
CA ALA A 135 19.04 -9.53 -2.28
C ALA A 135 18.16 -8.29 -2.51
N GLU A 136 18.26 -7.60 -3.65
CA GLU A 136 17.44 -6.44 -3.96
C GLU A 136 16.11 -6.80 -4.63
N LYS A 137 15.89 -8.10 -4.92
CA LYS A 137 14.74 -8.62 -5.68
C LYS A 137 14.02 -9.73 -4.92
N ILE A 138 13.43 -9.37 -3.78
CA ILE A 138 12.62 -10.28 -2.96
C ILE A 138 11.14 -10.04 -3.22
N GLY A 139 10.43 -11.08 -3.64
CA GLY A 139 8.96 -11.12 -3.73
C GLY A 139 8.36 -11.86 -2.53
N ILE A 140 7.21 -11.40 -2.05
CA ILE A 140 6.46 -12.08 -0.98
C ILE A 140 5.17 -12.65 -1.57
N TRP A 141 4.98 -13.97 -1.47
CA TRP A 141 3.69 -14.60 -1.71
C TRP A 141 3.05 -14.94 -0.37
N THR A 142 1.77 -14.61 -0.20
CA THR A 142 1.04 -14.91 1.01
C THR A 142 -0.44 -15.19 0.73
N CYS A 143 -1.08 -15.98 1.58
CA CYS A 143 -2.47 -16.38 1.39
C CYS A 143 -3.24 -16.50 2.72
N SER A 144 -4.57 -16.37 2.66
CA SER A 144 -5.46 -16.59 3.79
C SER A 144 -4.96 -15.86 5.06
N ALA A 145 -4.97 -16.52 6.22
CA ALA A 145 -4.50 -15.96 7.49
C ALA A 145 -3.01 -15.56 7.49
N ASN A 146 -2.18 -16.09 6.57
CA ASN A 146 -0.77 -15.66 6.46
C ASN A 146 -0.67 -14.21 5.98
N ALA A 147 -1.65 -13.71 5.21
CA ALA A 147 -1.64 -12.37 4.63
C ALA A 147 -1.44 -11.28 5.68
N ARG A 148 -1.96 -11.47 6.89
CA ARG A 148 -1.81 -10.58 8.04
C ARG A 148 -0.35 -10.23 8.35
N VAL A 149 0.55 -11.21 8.29
CA VAL A 149 1.99 -11.01 8.49
C VAL A 149 2.68 -10.64 7.20
N GLY A 150 2.33 -11.30 6.08
CA GLY A 150 3.02 -11.08 4.80
C GLY A 150 2.87 -9.64 4.30
N MET A 151 1.67 -9.06 4.47
CA MET A 151 1.41 -7.67 4.12
C MET A 151 2.13 -6.70 5.06
N ARG A 152 2.26 -7.02 6.36
CA ARG A 152 3.06 -6.19 7.31
C ARG A 152 4.54 -6.23 6.97
N LEU A 153 5.07 -7.44 6.73
CA LEU A 153 6.46 -7.65 6.32
C LEU A 153 6.78 -6.83 5.08
N ALA A 154 5.96 -6.94 4.03
CA ALA A 154 6.21 -6.24 2.77
C ALA A 154 6.07 -4.70 2.86
N ASN A 155 5.18 -4.19 3.72
CA ASN A 155 4.94 -2.75 3.84
C ASN A 155 5.83 -2.03 4.87
N LYS A 156 6.35 -2.73 5.89
CA LYS A 156 7.05 -2.09 7.02
C LYS A 156 8.51 -2.49 7.19
N SER A 157 8.92 -3.67 6.71
CA SER A 157 10.24 -4.24 7.02
C SER A 157 11.10 -4.29 5.76
N ARG A 158 12.36 -3.85 5.84
CA ARG A 158 13.35 -3.89 4.74
C ARG A 158 12.78 -3.45 3.37
N PRO A 159 12.14 -2.26 3.28
CA PRO A 159 11.46 -1.84 2.06
C PRO A 159 12.38 -1.83 0.82
N GLU A 160 13.68 -1.65 1.02
CA GLU A 160 14.70 -1.65 -0.02
C GLU A 160 14.88 -3.00 -0.74
N ASN A 161 14.57 -4.12 -0.09
CA ASN A 161 14.77 -5.47 -0.63
C ASN A 161 13.48 -6.08 -1.19
N ILE A 162 12.33 -5.75 -0.60
CA ILE A 162 11.04 -6.33 -0.98
C ILE A 162 10.43 -5.54 -2.14
N ARG A 163 10.23 -6.19 -3.29
CA ARG A 163 9.87 -5.58 -4.59
C ARG A 163 8.54 -6.01 -5.18
N ALA A 164 7.93 -7.07 -4.67
CA ALA A 164 6.64 -7.54 -5.14
C ALA A 164 5.86 -8.20 -4.00
N LEU A 165 4.55 -8.00 -3.98
CA LEU A 165 3.65 -8.66 -3.04
C LEU A 165 2.49 -9.32 -3.80
N VAL A 166 2.24 -10.59 -3.51
CA VAL A 166 1.06 -11.32 -3.97
C VAL A 166 0.27 -11.78 -2.76
N VAL A 167 -1.04 -11.49 -2.75
CA VAL A 167 -1.96 -11.89 -1.67
C VAL A 167 -3.14 -12.66 -2.23
N TYR A 168 -3.29 -13.91 -1.81
CA TYR A 168 -4.38 -14.79 -2.21
C TYR A 168 -5.44 -14.89 -1.12
N TYR A 169 -6.69 -14.51 -1.43
CA TYR A 169 -7.89 -14.68 -0.58
C TYR A 169 -7.64 -14.40 0.92
N GLY A 170 -6.88 -13.34 1.19
CA GLY A 170 -6.44 -12.95 2.52
C GLY A 170 -6.30 -11.43 2.59
N GLY A 171 -6.42 -10.88 3.78
CA GLY A 171 -6.39 -9.44 3.99
C GLY A 171 -5.59 -9.05 5.24
N PRO A 172 -5.34 -7.74 5.40
CA PRO A 172 -4.61 -7.19 6.53
C PRO A 172 -5.51 -7.08 7.77
N ASP A 173 -4.92 -7.16 8.96
CA ASP A 173 -5.63 -6.87 10.21
C ASP A 173 -5.67 -5.38 10.55
N SER A 174 -4.70 -4.62 10.05
CA SER A 174 -4.62 -3.17 10.21
C SER A 174 -3.89 -2.56 9.04
N LEU A 175 -4.34 -1.38 8.62
CA LEU A 175 -3.76 -0.62 7.53
C LEU A 175 -3.31 0.75 8.05
N GLY A 176 -2.02 1.00 7.90
CA GLY A 176 -1.44 2.32 8.07
C GLY A 176 -1.04 2.87 6.70
N ARG A 177 0.04 3.65 6.70
CA ARG A 177 0.69 4.12 5.48
C ARG A 177 1.24 2.92 4.67
N LEU A 178 0.80 2.79 3.43
CA LEU A 178 1.18 1.74 2.48
C LEU A 178 2.32 2.19 1.57
N ARG A 179 3.06 1.24 1.01
CA ARG A 179 4.14 1.51 0.07
C ARG A 179 3.62 1.80 -1.34
N GLN A 180 3.85 3.00 -1.84
CA GLN A 180 3.53 3.36 -3.23
C GLN A 180 4.49 2.70 -4.24
N ASP A 181 5.71 2.38 -3.83
CA ASP A 181 6.74 1.75 -4.66
C ASP A 181 6.62 0.23 -4.75
N LEU A 182 5.67 -0.38 -4.04
CA LEU A 182 5.50 -1.84 -3.97
C LEU A 182 4.34 -2.30 -4.88
N PRO A 183 4.63 -2.85 -6.08
CA PRO A 183 3.66 -3.61 -6.85
C PRO A 183 2.99 -4.68 -5.99
N THR A 184 1.66 -4.61 -5.91
CA THR A 184 0.85 -5.57 -5.16
C THR A 184 -0.22 -6.19 -6.06
N LEU A 185 -0.23 -7.52 -6.16
CA LEU A 185 -1.30 -8.29 -6.78
C LEU A 185 -2.19 -8.91 -5.68
N ILE A 186 -3.48 -8.61 -5.73
CA ILE A 186 -4.50 -9.17 -4.86
C ILE A 186 -5.39 -10.08 -5.67
N VAL A 187 -5.59 -11.31 -5.19
CA VAL A 187 -6.51 -12.27 -5.77
C VAL A 187 -7.65 -12.52 -4.80
N ARG A 188 -8.83 -12.01 -5.15
CA ARG A 188 -10.07 -12.18 -4.38
C ARG A 188 -10.85 -13.39 -4.88
N ALA A 189 -11.26 -14.27 -3.96
CA ALA A 189 -12.14 -15.40 -4.22
C ALA A 189 -13.59 -15.01 -3.87
N GLY A 190 -14.46 -14.92 -4.89
CA GLY A 190 -15.78 -14.32 -4.76
C GLY A 190 -16.77 -15.12 -3.91
N LEU A 191 -16.65 -16.45 -3.89
CA LEU A 191 -17.47 -17.35 -3.05
C LEU A 191 -16.88 -17.56 -1.64
N ASP A 192 -15.79 -16.89 -1.31
CA ASP A 192 -15.17 -16.96 0.02
C ASP A 192 -15.99 -16.22 1.08
N ALA A 193 -15.67 -16.47 2.36
CA ALA A 193 -16.39 -15.94 3.50
C ALA A 193 -16.50 -14.40 3.46
N GLN A 194 -17.70 -13.88 3.75
CA GLN A 194 -18.01 -12.45 3.64
C GLN A 194 -17.01 -11.57 4.39
N TYR A 195 -16.61 -11.94 5.61
CA TYR A 195 -15.66 -11.14 6.40
C TYR A 195 -14.26 -11.06 5.78
N LEU A 196 -13.80 -12.11 5.08
CA LEU A 196 -12.53 -12.08 4.35
C LEU A 196 -12.65 -11.16 3.15
N ASN A 197 -13.75 -11.28 2.41
CA ASN A 197 -14.02 -10.43 1.25
C ASN A 197 -14.13 -8.94 1.62
N MET A 198 -14.75 -8.61 2.76
CA MET A 198 -14.76 -7.23 3.28
C MET A 198 -13.37 -6.72 3.68
N SER A 199 -12.52 -7.58 4.24
CA SER A 199 -11.13 -7.21 4.59
C SER A 199 -10.30 -6.91 3.33
N ILE A 200 -10.45 -7.72 2.29
CA ILE A 200 -9.81 -7.50 0.98
C ILE A 200 -10.33 -6.22 0.32
N GLU A 201 -11.64 -5.99 0.34
CA GLU A 201 -12.26 -4.77 -0.18
C GLU A 201 -11.70 -3.52 0.51
N ASN A 202 -11.66 -3.52 1.84
CA ASN A 202 -11.07 -2.41 2.60
C ASN A 202 -9.59 -2.20 2.22
N PHE A 203 -8.81 -3.26 1.99
CA PHE A 203 -7.43 -3.10 1.53
C PHE A 203 -7.32 -2.45 0.15
N VAL A 204 -8.16 -2.88 -0.81
CA VAL A 204 -8.22 -2.28 -2.15
C VAL A 204 -8.61 -0.80 -2.05
N GLU A 205 -9.60 -0.47 -1.23
CA GLU A 205 -10.04 0.91 -1.03
C GLU A 205 -8.94 1.78 -0.42
N GLN A 206 -8.21 1.28 0.59
CA GLN A 206 -7.08 1.99 1.17
C GLN A 206 -5.92 2.16 0.19
N SER A 207 -5.66 1.14 -0.65
CA SER A 207 -4.63 1.21 -1.70
C SER A 207 -4.93 2.32 -2.70
N LEU A 208 -6.19 2.44 -3.15
CA LEU A 208 -6.63 3.52 -4.03
C LEU A 208 -6.62 4.89 -3.34
N LYS A 209 -6.98 4.96 -2.05
CA LYS A 209 -6.92 6.20 -1.27
C LYS A 209 -5.49 6.72 -1.06
N GLN A 210 -4.52 5.82 -0.98
CA GLN A 210 -3.10 6.14 -0.79
C GLN A 210 -2.30 6.16 -2.11
N ASP A 211 -2.96 5.87 -3.24
CA ASP A 211 -2.39 5.75 -4.59
C ASP A 211 -1.19 4.79 -4.67
N THR A 212 -1.40 3.56 -4.21
CA THR A 212 -0.40 2.48 -4.33
C THR A 212 -0.55 1.70 -5.64
N ARG A 213 0.50 0.96 -6.00
CA ARG A 213 0.52 0.13 -7.21
C ARG A 213 -0.23 -1.18 -6.96
N LEU A 214 -1.46 -1.26 -7.47
CA LEU A 214 -2.36 -2.37 -7.22
C LEU A 214 -2.81 -3.02 -8.53
N GLU A 215 -2.76 -4.36 -8.55
CA GLU A 215 -3.50 -5.20 -9.48
C GLU A 215 -4.52 -6.03 -8.69
N LEU A 216 -5.77 -6.04 -9.14
CA LEU A 216 -6.83 -6.84 -8.53
C LEU A 216 -7.34 -7.87 -9.53
N VAL A 217 -7.21 -9.14 -9.18
CA VAL A 217 -7.92 -10.25 -9.80
C VAL A 217 -9.15 -10.55 -8.95
N ASN A 218 -10.33 -10.40 -9.52
CA ASN A 218 -11.60 -10.66 -8.85
C ASN A 218 -12.25 -11.93 -9.41
N PHE A 219 -11.90 -13.09 -8.85
CA PHE A 219 -12.38 -14.39 -9.31
C PHE A 219 -13.76 -14.69 -8.69
N LEU A 220 -14.83 -14.35 -9.39
CA LEU A 220 -16.20 -14.38 -8.85
C LEU A 220 -16.63 -15.78 -8.36
N GLU A 221 -16.29 -16.82 -9.12
CA GLU A 221 -16.60 -18.22 -8.78
C GLU A 221 -15.55 -18.88 -7.88
N GLY A 222 -14.48 -18.15 -7.54
CA GLY A 222 -13.40 -18.67 -6.71
C GLY A 222 -13.85 -18.97 -5.30
N ILE A 223 -13.57 -20.20 -4.83
CA ILE A 223 -13.68 -20.60 -3.43
C ILE A 223 -12.38 -20.32 -2.66
N HIS A 224 -12.41 -20.44 -1.34
CA HIS A 224 -11.19 -20.43 -0.54
C HIS A 224 -10.23 -21.54 -1.00
N ALA A 225 -8.94 -21.23 -1.14
CA ALA A 225 -7.93 -22.16 -1.65
C ALA A 225 -8.26 -22.73 -3.05
N PHE A 226 -8.84 -21.90 -3.94
CA PHE A 226 -9.18 -22.29 -5.31
C PHE A 226 -7.98 -22.88 -6.09
N ASP A 227 -6.76 -22.48 -5.73
CA ASP A 227 -5.50 -22.88 -6.35
C ASP A 227 -5.15 -24.36 -6.14
N ILE A 228 -5.87 -25.06 -5.25
CA ILE A 228 -5.76 -26.51 -5.05
C ILE A 228 -7.10 -27.27 -5.20
N TYR A 229 -8.23 -26.58 -5.15
CA TYR A 229 -9.56 -27.21 -5.21
C TYR A 229 -10.29 -27.01 -6.55
N THR A 230 -10.01 -25.91 -7.26
CA THR A 230 -10.76 -25.52 -8.46
C THR A 230 -9.87 -25.67 -9.68
N ASN A 231 -10.00 -26.76 -10.43
CA ASN A 231 -9.19 -27.00 -11.63
C ASN A 231 -9.93 -26.52 -12.89
N THR A 232 -9.96 -25.21 -13.11
CA THR A 232 -10.59 -24.55 -14.26
C THR A 232 -9.55 -23.78 -15.09
N ASN A 233 -9.95 -23.31 -16.27
CA ASN A 233 -9.07 -22.44 -17.06
C ASN A 233 -8.80 -21.11 -16.34
N GLU A 234 -9.79 -20.57 -15.63
CA GLU A 234 -9.64 -19.31 -14.88
C GLU A 234 -8.68 -19.47 -13.70
N SER A 235 -8.81 -20.51 -12.87
CA SER A 235 -7.88 -20.71 -11.75
C SER A 235 -6.43 -20.92 -12.22
N LYS A 236 -6.24 -21.65 -13.33
CA LYS A 236 -4.93 -21.79 -13.99
C LYS A 236 -4.41 -20.46 -14.51
N ALA A 237 -5.25 -19.66 -15.18
CA ALA A 237 -4.88 -18.35 -15.68
C ALA A 237 -4.46 -17.39 -14.54
N ILE A 238 -5.13 -17.45 -13.39
CA ILE A 238 -4.76 -16.67 -12.19
C ILE A 238 -3.39 -17.11 -11.64
N ILE A 239 -3.12 -18.41 -11.60
CA ILE A 239 -1.80 -18.92 -11.19
C ILE A 239 -0.70 -18.49 -12.18
N ILE A 240 -0.97 -18.58 -13.48
CA ILE A 240 -0.06 -18.09 -14.54
C ILE A 240 0.19 -16.59 -14.37
N ARG A 241 -0.86 -15.79 -14.19
CA ARG A 241 -0.74 -14.35 -13.99
C ARG A 241 0.11 -14.01 -12.77
N THR A 242 -0.02 -14.78 -11.70
CA THR A 242 0.79 -14.62 -10.48
C THR A 242 2.28 -14.86 -10.73
N ILE A 243 2.62 -15.90 -11.50
CA ILE A 243 4.01 -16.15 -11.92
C ILE A 243 4.55 -14.97 -12.74
N GLU A 244 3.77 -14.52 -13.73
CA GLU A 244 4.15 -13.41 -14.60
C GLU A 244 4.33 -12.11 -13.83
N PHE A 245 3.41 -11.82 -12.91
CA PHE A 245 3.48 -10.65 -12.04
C PHE A 245 4.75 -10.65 -11.19
N MET A 246 5.06 -11.77 -10.53
CA MET A 246 6.30 -11.89 -9.75
C MET A 246 7.53 -11.73 -10.64
N LYS A 247 7.58 -12.43 -11.77
CA LYS A 247 8.71 -12.36 -12.69
C LYS A 247 8.95 -10.93 -13.20
N ALA A 248 7.90 -10.26 -13.69
CA ALA A 248 8.02 -8.92 -14.24
C ALA A 248 8.53 -7.90 -13.19
N ASN A 249 7.99 -7.94 -11.97
CA ASN A 249 8.36 -6.99 -10.92
C ASN A 249 9.67 -7.33 -10.21
N LEU A 250 10.20 -8.55 -10.36
CA LEU A 250 11.52 -8.91 -9.83
C LEU A 250 12.62 -8.77 -10.88
N GLU A 251 12.37 -9.03 -12.16
CA GLU A 251 13.33 -8.79 -13.24
C GLU A 251 13.53 -7.29 -13.51
N HIS A 252 12.43 -6.53 -13.45
CA HIS A 252 12.41 -5.09 -13.68
C HIS A 252 11.74 -4.39 -12.49
N PRO A 253 12.39 -4.36 -11.32
CA PRO A 253 11.80 -3.77 -10.13
C PRO A 253 11.51 -2.29 -10.35
N VAL A 254 10.34 -1.86 -9.89
CA VAL A 254 10.02 -0.44 -9.79
C VAL A 254 11.11 0.21 -8.93
N PRO A 255 11.73 1.31 -9.38
CA PRO A 255 12.72 2.01 -8.58
C PRO A 255 12.18 2.36 -7.20
N LEU A 256 13.02 2.23 -6.16
CA LEU A 256 12.61 2.68 -4.83
C LEU A 256 12.21 4.15 -4.91
N GLN A 257 11.03 4.45 -4.40
CA GLN A 257 10.65 5.84 -4.24
C GLN A 257 11.48 6.46 -3.12
N LYS A 258 12.31 7.44 -3.49
CA LYS A 258 13.02 8.28 -2.51
C LYS A 258 12.07 9.21 -1.75
N SER A 259 10.95 9.57 -2.38
CA SER A 259 9.88 10.39 -1.81
C SER A 259 8.52 9.89 -2.29
N TRP A 260 7.52 10.06 -1.42
CA TRP A 260 6.14 9.75 -1.74
C TRP A 260 5.64 10.65 -2.88
N THR A 261 5.00 10.06 -3.89
CA THR A 261 4.38 10.86 -4.95
C THR A 261 3.07 11.43 -4.43
N LEU A 262 3.06 12.72 -4.11
CA LEU A 262 1.86 13.39 -3.64
C LEU A 262 0.87 13.56 -4.80
N THR A 263 -0.34 13.06 -4.60
CA THR A 263 -1.47 13.24 -5.49
C THR A 263 -2.55 14.04 -4.78
N ASN A 264 -3.56 14.50 -5.52
CA ASN A 264 -4.71 15.13 -4.87
C ASN A 264 -5.44 14.17 -3.93
N ARG A 265 -5.48 12.87 -4.29
CA ARG A 265 -6.22 11.87 -3.54
C ARG A 265 -5.54 11.53 -2.22
N ASN A 266 -4.23 11.24 -2.25
CA ASN A 266 -3.50 10.90 -1.03
C ASN A 266 -3.27 12.11 -0.11
N PHE A 267 -3.14 13.33 -0.66
CA PHE A 267 -3.11 14.57 0.13
C PHE A 267 -4.40 14.72 0.96
N MET A 268 -5.56 14.61 0.30
CA MET A 268 -6.85 14.69 0.97
C MET A 268 -7.09 13.52 1.93
N TRP A 269 -6.65 12.31 1.58
CA TRP A 269 -6.74 11.17 2.49
C TRP A 269 -5.96 11.41 3.78
N MET A 270 -4.71 11.92 3.72
CA MET A 270 -3.93 12.24 4.92
C MET A 270 -4.66 13.26 5.82
N ILE A 271 -5.17 14.33 5.23
CA ILE A 271 -5.94 15.36 5.96
C ILE A 271 -7.18 14.75 6.64
N MET A 272 -7.92 13.89 5.92
CA MET A 272 -9.13 13.27 6.43
C MET A 272 -8.88 12.22 7.52
N ASN A 273 -7.67 11.65 7.60
CA ASN A 273 -7.27 10.63 8.57
C ASN A 273 -6.40 11.20 9.70
N ASN A 274 -6.55 12.50 10.00
CA ASN A 274 -5.83 13.19 11.07
C ASN A 274 -4.30 13.17 10.92
N GLN A 275 -3.81 13.12 9.68
CA GLN A 275 -2.38 13.22 9.34
C GLN A 275 -2.09 14.57 8.68
N LEU A 276 -2.59 15.66 9.26
CA LEU A 276 -2.50 17.00 8.68
C LEU A 276 -1.04 17.44 8.51
N GLU A 277 -0.22 17.29 9.53
CA GLU A 277 1.20 17.67 9.48
C GLU A 277 1.97 16.89 8.40
N ASP A 278 1.71 15.59 8.27
CA ASP A 278 2.28 14.77 7.20
C ASP A 278 1.85 15.29 5.83
N ALA A 279 0.55 15.61 5.67
CA ALA A 279 0.02 16.13 4.40
C ALA A 279 0.69 17.44 3.99
N LEU A 280 0.81 18.40 4.92
CA LEU A 280 1.45 19.69 4.67
C LEU A 280 2.96 19.52 4.39
N SER A 281 3.63 18.64 5.12
CA SER A 281 5.04 18.31 4.90
C SER A 281 5.29 17.71 3.51
N GLU A 282 4.51 16.71 3.12
CA GLU A 282 4.63 16.08 1.79
C GLU A 282 4.25 17.06 0.67
N PHE A 283 3.27 17.96 0.89
CA PHE A 283 2.97 19.05 -0.04
C PHE A 283 4.17 19.96 -0.29
N ARG A 284 4.81 20.44 0.78
CA ARG A 284 5.97 21.33 0.65
C ARG A 284 7.11 20.65 -0.11
N LYS A 285 7.37 19.36 0.19
CA LYS A 285 8.37 18.55 -0.55
C LYS A 285 8.01 18.44 -2.02
N ALA A 286 6.79 17.99 -2.34
CA ALA A 286 6.34 17.80 -3.71
C ALA A 286 6.42 19.10 -4.52
N ARG A 287 5.97 20.20 -3.93
CA ARG A 287 6.01 21.52 -4.56
C ARG A 287 7.42 22.03 -4.81
N ALA A 288 8.36 21.81 -3.88
CA ALA A 288 9.77 22.15 -4.08
C ALA A 288 10.37 21.33 -5.23
N THR A 289 10.09 20.03 -5.28
CA THR A 289 10.53 19.15 -6.39
C THR A 289 9.99 19.62 -7.73
N TYR A 290 8.69 19.89 -7.82
CA TYR A 290 8.06 20.29 -9.08
C TYR A 290 8.51 21.67 -9.57
N ARG A 291 8.79 22.61 -8.67
CA ARG A 291 9.33 23.93 -9.06
C ARG A 291 10.76 23.88 -9.58
N ALA A 292 11.55 22.89 -9.13
CA ALA A 292 12.92 22.70 -9.60
C ALA A 292 12.98 22.00 -10.98
N ASP A 293 11.89 21.35 -11.39
CA ASP A 293 11.80 20.65 -12.67
C ASP A 293 11.31 21.59 -13.77
N SER A 294 12.18 21.90 -14.73
CA SER A 294 11.86 22.78 -15.86
C SER A 294 10.88 22.16 -16.87
N THR A 295 10.64 20.86 -16.79
CA THR A 295 9.64 20.16 -17.63
C THR A 295 8.27 20.08 -16.97
N PHE A 296 8.15 20.58 -15.74
CA PHE A 296 6.93 20.53 -14.96
C PHE A 296 5.78 21.28 -15.64
N GLN A 297 4.66 20.57 -15.84
CA GLN A 297 3.43 21.13 -16.39
C GLN A 297 2.37 21.22 -15.28
N PRO A 298 2.12 22.41 -14.70
CA PRO A 298 1.20 22.57 -13.58
C PRO A 298 -0.20 22.06 -13.90
N PHE A 299 -0.65 22.21 -15.16
CA PHE A 299 -1.97 21.81 -15.59
C PHE A 299 -2.29 20.35 -15.27
N TYR A 300 -1.33 19.44 -15.51
CA TYR A 300 -1.49 18.00 -15.30
C TYR A 300 -1.14 17.55 -13.87
N ASN A 301 -0.67 18.45 -13.01
CA ASN A 301 -0.37 18.16 -11.62
C ASN A 301 -1.25 19.00 -10.69
N GLY A 302 -2.48 18.52 -10.50
CA GLY A 302 -3.52 19.21 -9.76
C GLY A 302 -3.17 19.53 -8.31
N VAL A 303 -2.43 18.67 -7.60
CA VAL A 303 -2.28 18.81 -6.14
C VAL A 303 -1.61 20.11 -5.73
N ILE A 304 -0.70 20.65 -6.55
CA ILE A 304 0.00 21.89 -6.23
C ILE A 304 -0.65 23.15 -6.79
N ARG A 305 -1.73 23.04 -7.58
CA ARG A 305 -2.40 24.19 -8.20
C ARG A 305 -3.29 24.91 -7.20
N GLU A 306 -3.28 26.24 -7.25
CA GLU A 306 -4.09 27.09 -6.38
C GLU A 306 -5.58 26.76 -6.46
N ASP A 307 -6.14 26.61 -7.66
CA ASP A 307 -7.57 26.38 -7.87
C ASP A 307 -8.05 25.03 -7.30
N VAL A 308 -7.21 24.00 -7.43
CA VAL A 308 -7.47 22.67 -6.86
C VAL A 308 -7.37 22.70 -5.33
N LEU A 309 -6.32 23.32 -4.79
CA LEU A 309 -6.17 23.48 -3.33
C LEU A 309 -7.34 24.27 -2.74
N ASN A 310 -7.75 25.35 -3.39
CA ASN A 310 -8.89 26.16 -2.98
C ASN A 310 -10.17 25.32 -2.98
N THR A 311 -10.41 24.53 -4.03
CA THR A 311 -11.55 23.60 -4.10
C THR A 311 -11.55 22.60 -2.95
N ASN A 312 -10.39 22.02 -2.63
CA ASN A 312 -10.22 21.10 -1.52
C ASN A 312 -10.47 21.77 -0.16
N ALA A 313 -9.94 22.98 0.06
CA ALA A 313 -10.10 23.72 1.31
C ALA A 313 -11.58 24.07 1.58
N TYR A 314 -12.30 24.53 0.55
CA TYR A 314 -13.74 24.73 0.65
C TYR A 314 -14.52 23.43 0.81
N TRP A 315 -14.05 22.32 0.23
CA TRP A 315 -14.64 21.00 0.49
C TRP A 315 -14.49 20.62 1.97
N LEU A 316 -13.33 20.87 2.59
CA LEU A 316 -13.10 20.63 4.02
C LEU A 316 -14.03 21.49 4.90
N LEU A 317 -14.20 22.78 4.58
CA LEU A 317 -15.14 23.65 5.29
C LEU A 317 -16.56 23.09 5.27
N ARG A 318 -17.06 22.70 4.10
CA ARG A 318 -18.42 22.12 3.93
C ARG A 318 -18.61 20.80 4.66
N ASN A 319 -17.53 20.04 4.90
CA ASN A 319 -17.56 18.75 5.57
C ASN A 319 -17.17 18.82 7.05
N GLN A 320 -17.34 19.99 7.68
CA GLN A 320 -17.08 20.19 9.11
C GLN A 320 -15.65 19.81 9.53
N ARG A 321 -14.68 20.12 8.66
CA ARG A 321 -13.24 19.99 8.91
C ARG A 321 -12.60 21.37 8.92
N GLN A 322 -13.16 22.27 9.74
CA GLN A 322 -12.83 23.70 9.71
C GLN A 322 -11.36 23.96 10.04
N GLN A 323 -10.80 23.26 11.03
CA GLN A 323 -9.39 23.43 11.39
C GLN A 323 -8.44 22.92 10.30
N GLN A 324 -8.76 21.78 9.69
CA GLN A 324 -7.97 21.29 8.56
C GLN A 324 -8.07 22.25 7.36
N ALA A 325 -9.26 22.80 7.08
CA ALA A 325 -9.44 23.77 6.03
C ALA A 325 -8.60 25.03 6.26
N LEU A 326 -8.58 25.55 7.49
CA LEU A 326 -7.76 26.70 7.86
C LEU A 326 -6.29 26.47 7.52
N GLU A 327 -5.73 25.33 7.91
CA GLU A 327 -4.33 25.01 7.62
C GLU A 327 -4.05 24.85 6.12
N VAL A 328 -5.00 24.30 5.35
CA VAL A 328 -4.88 24.27 3.89
C VAL A 328 -4.95 25.68 3.29
N PHE A 329 -5.82 26.57 3.77
CA PHE A 329 -5.84 27.96 3.30
C PHE A 329 -4.57 28.74 3.64
N LYS A 330 -3.98 28.51 4.83
CA LYS A 330 -2.66 29.04 5.17
C LYS A 330 -1.60 28.55 4.20
N LEU A 331 -1.63 27.26 3.85
CA LEU A 331 -0.73 26.68 2.84
C LEU A 331 -0.93 27.31 1.45
N ILE A 332 -2.17 27.64 1.08
CA ILE A 332 -2.46 28.35 -0.17
C ILE A 332 -1.86 29.75 -0.14
N VAL A 333 -1.99 30.51 0.94
CA VAL A 333 -1.36 31.84 1.09
C VAL A 333 0.17 31.76 1.09
N GLU A 334 0.76 30.79 1.81
CA GLU A 334 2.19 30.47 1.75
C GLU A 334 2.63 30.19 0.30
N SER A 335 1.73 29.57 -0.47
CA SER A 335 2.01 29.16 -1.84
C SER A 335 1.82 30.27 -2.87
N TYR A 336 0.80 31.08 -2.69
CA TYR A 336 0.35 32.08 -3.65
C TYR A 336 0.19 33.42 -2.94
N PRO A 337 1.29 34.01 -2.42
CA PRO A 337 1.23 35.21 -1.59
C PRO A 337 0.76 36.46 -2.34
N GLU A 338 0.68 36.41 -3.67
CA GLU A 338 0.14 37.49 -4.50
C GLU A 338 -1.30 37.23 -4.94
N SER A 339 -1.89 36.07 -4.62
CA SER A 339 -3.26 35.75 -5.00
C SER A 339 -4.26 36.40 -4.05
N PRO A 340 -5.16 37.28 -4.53
CA PRO A 340 -6.26 37.77 -3.70
C PRO A 340 -7.22 36.65 -3.30
N ASN A 341 -7.41 35.63 -4.15
CA ASN A 341 -8.30 34.50 -3.87
C ASN A 341 -7.79 33.65 -2.69
N ALA A 342 -6.47 33.53 -2.54
CA ALA A 342 -5.86 32.84 -1.40
C ALA A 342 -6.22 33.49 -0.05
N TYR A 343 -6.15 34.83 0.02
CA TYR A 343 -6.50 35.58 1.23
C TYR A 343 -8.02 35.58 1.50
N ASP A 344 -8.85 35.59 0.45
CA ASP A 344 -10.31 35.52 0.61
C ASP A 344 -10.74 34.21 1.27
N GLY A 345 -10.21 33.10 0.77
CA GLY A 345 -10.45 31.78 1.35
C GLY A 345 -9.92 31.64 2.78
N LEU A 346 -8.75 32.19 3.07
CA LEU A 346 -8.22 32.21 4.45
C LEU A 346 -9.11 33.02 5.39
N SER A 347 -9.62 34.15 4.93
CA SER A 347 -10.60 34.96 5.65
C SER A 347 -11.90 34.18 5.94
N ASP A 348 -12.43 33.46 4.95
CA ASP A 348 -13.62 32.60 5.13
C ASP A 348 -13.41 31.53 6.21
N ALA A 349 -12.23 30.92 6.24
CA ALA A 349 -11.90 29.89 7.22
C ALA A 349 -11.86 30.45 8.65
N TYR A 350 -11.23 31.60 8.85
CA TYR A 350 -11.21 32.27 10.15
C TYR A 350 -12.61 32.71 10.59
N GLU A 351 -13.43 33.25 9.67
CA GLU A 351 -14.81 33.64 9.99
C GLU A 351 -15.64 32.43 10.41
N THR A 352 -15.49 31.31 9.70
CA THR A 352 -16.16 30.04 10.04
C THR A 352 -15.76 29.51 11.42
N LEU A 353 -14.52 29.74 11.84
CA LEU A 353 -14.00 29.38 13.16
C LEU A 353 -14.33 30.41 14.25
N GLY A 354 -14.97 31.54 13.89
CA GLY A 354 -15.37 32.60 14.81
C GLY A 354 -14.27 33.62 15.14
N ASP A 355 -13.09 33.52 14.54
CA ASP A 355 -12.02 34.51 14.69
C ASP A 355 -12.28 35.72 13.79
N LYS A 356 -13.19 36.60 14.24
CA LYS A 356 -13.58 37.80 13.50
C LYS A 356 -12.41 38.74 13.22
N ALA A 357 -11.43 38.82 14.12
CA ALA A 357 -10.30 39.73 13.97
C ALA A 357 -9.37 39.26 12.83
N ALA A 358 -9.03 37.97 12.82
CA ALA A 358 -8.24 37.38 11.73
C ALA A 358 -9.02 37.39 10.41
N ALA A 359 -10.33 37.10 10.45
CA ALA A 359 -11.19 37.16 9.27
C ALA A 359 -11.20 38.56 8.63
N LEU A 360 -11.38 39.60 9.44
CA LEU A 360 -11.38 41.00 8.97
C LEU A 360 -10.02 41.39 8.38
N SER A 361 -8.93 41.10 9.10
CA SER A 361 -7.56 41.38 8.64
C SER A 361 -7.27 40.77 7.26
N HIS A 362 -7.65 39.50 7.05
CA HIS A 362 -7.45 38.85 5.76
C HIS A 362 -8.42 39.32 4.67
N ALA A 363 -9.65 39.73 5.01
CA ALA A 363 -10.57 40.32 4.04
C ALA A 363 -10.05 41.67 3.50
N GLU A 364 -9.48 42.51 4.36
CA GLU A 364 -8.82 43.75 3.94
C GLU A 364 -7.58 43.45 3.08
N LYS A 365 -6.81 42.41 3.44
CA LYS A 365 -5.66 41.96 2.64
C LYS A 365 -6.06 41.48 1.24
N THR A 366 -7.20 40.81 1.10
CA THR A 366 -7.78 40.42 -0.19
C THR A 366 -8.00 41.63 -1.10
N LEU A 367 -8.64 42.69 -0.57
CA LEU A 367 -8.89 43.92 -1.31
C LEU A 367 -7.57 44.58 -1.73
N GLN A 368 -6.58 44.65 -0.84
CA GLN A 368 -5.25 45.16 -1.15
C GLN A 368 -4.59 44.39 -2.32
N LYS A 369 -4.66 43.04 -2.31
CA LYS A 369 -4.07 42.22 -3.36
C LYS A 369 -4.80 42.31 -4.70
N LEU A 370 -6.11 42.59 -4.69
CA LEU A 370 -6.88 42.79 -5.93
C LEU A 370 -6.44 44.03 -6.72
N GLU A 371 -5.89 45.04 -6.05
CA GLU A 371 -5.38 46.26 -6.70
C GLU A 371 -4.19 45.96 -7.60
N THR A 372 -3.29 45.07 -7.16
CA THR A 372 -2.06 44.69 -7.87
C THR A 372 -2.18 43.39 -8.66
N ALA A 373 -3.33 42.71 -8.61
CA ALA A 373 -3.53 41.42 -9.26
C ALA A 373 -3.48 41.55 -10.80
N GLN A 374 -2.58 40.80 -11.41
CA GLN A 374 -2.42 40.68 -12.87
C GLN A 374 -3.04 39.36 -13.36
N ASN A 375 -3.51 39.33 -14.60
CA ASN A 375 -4.01 38.12 -15.29
C ASN A 375 -5.18 37.40 -14.59
N LEU A 376 -5.95 38.11 -13.76
CA LEU A 376 -7.16 37.57 -13.15
C LEU A 376 -8.35 37.82 -14.08
N ASN A 377 -9.17 36.79 -14.30
CA ASN A 377 -10.43 36.93 -15.04
C ASN A 377 -11.35 37.97 -14.36
N ASP A 378 -11.97 38.86 -15.14
CA ASP A 378 -12.80 39.96 -14.61
C ASP A 378 -13.98 39.48 -13.74
N GLN A 379 -14.63 38.38 -14.12
CA GLN A 379 -15.72 37.80 -13.33
C GLN A 379 -15.22 37.28 -11.98
N LEU A 380 -14.04 36.63 -11.98
CA LEU A 380 -13.40 36.17 -10.75
C LEU A 380 -12.97 37.35 -9.87
N LYS A 381 -12.40 38.40 -10.47
CA LYS A 381 -11.98 39.62 -9.78
C LYS A 381 -13.15 40.29 -9.08
N GLU A 382 -14.28 40.44 -9.77
CA GLU A 382 -15.47 41.07 -9.22
C GLU A 382 -16.11 40.22 -8.12
N ARG A 383 -16.16 38.90 -8.29
CA ARG A 383 -16.66 37.98 -7.26
C ARG A 383 -15.84 38.11 -5.96
N ILE A 384 -14.52 38.06 -6.04
CA ILE A 384 -13.64 38.17 -4.87
C ILE A 384 -13.80 39.56 -4.22
N ARG A 385 -13.85 40.63 -5.03
CA ARG A 385 -14.06 42.00 -4.52
C ARG A 385 -15.36 42.10 -3.73
N LYS A 386 -16.46 41.65 -4.32
CA LYS A 386 -17.78 41.69 -3.68
C LYS A 386 -17.77 40.92 -2.36
N ASN A 387 -17.30 39.68 -2.36
CA ASN A 387 -17.22 38.84 -1.16
C ASN A 387 -16.43 39.52 -0.04
N ALA A 388 -15.23 40.03 -0.36
CA ALA A 388 -14.36 40.68 0.61
C ALA A 388 -14.95 41.99 1.15
N SER A 389 -15.51 42.85 0.29
CA SER A 389 -16.13 44.11 0.71
C SER A 389 -17.34 43.90 1.61
N GLU A 390 -18.23 42.97 1.26
CA GLU A 390 -19.39 42.62 2.10
C GLU A 390 -18.96 42.08 3.47
N LYS A 391 -17.92 41.24 3.49
CA LYS A 391 -17.36 40.68 4.72
C LYS A 391 -16.74 41.75 5.61
N VAL A 392 -15.94 42.67 5.06
CA VAL A 392 -15.37 43.80 5.80
C VAL A 392 -16.47 44.65 6.42
N ALA A 393 -17.51 45.00 5.66
CA ALA A 393 -18.64 45.79 6.16
C ALA A 393 -19.36 45.08 7.31
N ARG A 394 -19.69 43.79 7.13
CA ARG A 394 -20.35 42.96 8.15
C ARG A 394 -19.52 42.86 9.43
N LEU A 395 -18.23 42.52 9.31
CA LEU A 395 -17.36 42.28 10.47
C LEU A 395 -17.07 43.57 11.24
N LYS A 396 -16.95 44.73 10.58
CA LYS A 396 -16.80 46.04 11.24
C LYS A 396 -18.08 46.53 11.91
N SER A 397 -19.25 46.19 11.37
CA SER A 397 -20.54 46.58 11.97
C SER A 397 -20.93 45.73 13.20
N GLY A 398 -20.35 44.54 13.34
CA GLY A 398 -20.67 43.58 14.40
C GLY A 398 -19.52 43.30 15.37
N SER A 399 -18.52 44.18 15.42
CA SER A 399 -17.34 44.15 16.30
C SER A 399 -17.47 45.13 17.45
#